data_AF-A0A7Z2NXW3-F1
#
_entry.id   AF-A0A7Z2NXW3-F1
#
_cell.length_a   1.000
_cell.length_b   1.000
_cell.length_c   1.000
_cell.angle_alpha   90.00
_cell.angle_beta   90.00
_cell.angle_gamma   90.00
#
_symmetry.space_group_name_H-M   'P 1'
#
loop_
_entity.id
_entity.type
_entity.pdbx_description
1 polymer ?
#
loop_
_entity_poly.entity_id
_entity_poly.type
_entity_poly.pdbx_seq_one_letter_code
_entity_poly.pdbx_strand_id
1 'polypeptide(L)'
;MTFLAKGAALFAAAAALATPVEAACWSDAAYRAAQVRELDTMLMVEALRCRRAAPDFVSDYNAFVQHSRPALVRVNDELRQHFAATVGAARALDAYDRYVTTVANRYGAGVSGLGCDDMRNILRAAAGAKGALPALVELAQAADMQPALPGARCNGPDTPLAIASRR
;
A
#
# COMPACT_ATOMS: atom_id res chain seq x y z
N MET A 1 -39.79 -16.56 -65.25
CA MET A 1 -40.18 -17.02 -63.90
C MET A 1 -39.08 -16.61 -62.93
N THR A 2 -39.46 -15.73 -61.99
CA THR A 2 -38.83 -15.30 -60.73
C THR A 2 -37.93 -16.38 -60.08
N PHE A 3 -36.81 -16.08 -59.39
CA PHE A 3 -36.75 -15.48 -58.04
C PHE A 3 -35.39 -14.81 -57.70
N LEU A 4 -35.51 -13.74 -56.91
CA LEU A 4 -34.45 -12.98 -56.19
C LEU A 4 -33.82 -13.79 -55.04
N ALA A 5 -32.56 -13.51 -54.70
CA ALA A 5 -32.15 -13.39 -53.29
C ALA A 5 -30.88 -12.52 -53.14
N LYS A 6 -31.07 -11.35 -52.55
CA LYS A 6 -30.05 -10.40 -52.09
C LYS A 6 -29.42 -10.94 -50.81
N GLY A 7 -28.12 -11.26 -50.82
CA GLY A 7 -27.36 -11.59 -49.60
C GLY A 7 -26.81 -10.32 -48.95
N ALA A 8 -27.56 -9.71 -48.04
CA ALA A 8 -27.06 -8.68 -47.14
C ALA A 8 -26.40 -9.36 -45.93
N ALA A 9 -25.06 -9.36 -45.87
CA ALA A 9 -24.33 -9.79 -44.70
C ALA A 9 -24.45 -8.72 -43.60
N LEU A 10 -25.21 -9.03 -42.55
CA LEU A 10 -25.29 -8.21 -41.34
C LEU A 10 -23.94 -8.24 -40.61
N PHE A 11 -23.28 -7.10 -40.54
CA PHE A 11 -22.20 -6.83 -39.59
C PHE A 11 -22.82 -6.77 -38.19
N ALA A 12 -22.67 -7.84 -37.40
CA ALA A 12 -22.93 -7.81 -35.98
C ALA A 12 -21.78 -7.07 -35.28
N ALA A 13 -21.93 -5.75 -35.09
CA ALA A 13 -21.06 -4.97 -34.23
C ALA A 13 -21.30 -5.40 -32.77
N ALA A 14 -20.43 -6.26 -32.25
CA ALA A 14 -20.35 -6.53 -30.81
C ALA A 14 -19.88 -5.24 -30.12
N ALA A 15 -20.83 -4.47 -29.60
CA ALA A 15 -20.54 -3.37 -28.69
C ALA A 15 -19.96 -3.97 -27.40
N ALA A 16 -18.63 -3.98 -27.30
CA ALA A 16 -17.96 -4.23 -26.04
C ALA A 16 -18.38 -3.11 -25.09
N LEU A 17 -19.24 -3.44 -24.13
CA LEU A 17 -19.51 -2.59 -22.98
C LEU A 17 -18.18 -2.41 -22.25
N ALA A 18 -17.52 -1.28 -22.48
CA ALA A 18 -16.42 -0.84 -21.64
C ALA A 18 -17.03 -0.53 -20.27
N THR A 19 -17.01 -1.50 -19.36
CA THR A 19 -17.23 -1.21 -17.94
C THR A 19 -16.19 -0.16 -17.56
N PRO A 20 -16.57 0.99 -16.97
CA PRO A 20 -15.58 1.91 -16.45
C PRO A 20 -14.71 1.11 -15.47
N VAL A 21 -13.39 1.15 -15.67
CA VAL A 21 -12.46 0.87 -14.59
C VAL A 21 -12.77 1.95 -13.55
N GLU A 22 -13.66 1.64 -12.62
CA GLU A 22 -13.70 2.39 -11.38
C GLU A 22 -12.29 2.23 -10.79
N ALA A 23 -11.61 3.35 -10.56
CA ALA A 23 -10.35 3.31 -9.83
C ALA A 23 -10.64 2.56 -8.53
N ALA A 24 -10.05 1.38 -8.35
CA ALA A 24 -10.34 0.56 -7.20
C ALA A 24 -10.00 1.37 -5.94
N CYS A 25 -11.03 1.69 -5.16
CA CYS A 25 -10.86 2.33 -3.87
C CYS A 25 -10.03 1.43 -2.95
N TRP A 26 -9.43 2.00 -1.91
CA TRP A 26 -8.66 1.22 -0.95
C TRP A 26 -9.59 0.35 -0.10
N SER A 27 -9.51 -0.97 -0.30
CA SER A 27 -10.16 -1.95 0.57
C SER A 27 -9.58 -1.87 1.99
N ASP A 28 -10.29 -2.38 2.98
CA ASP A 28 -9.75 -2.42 4.35
C ASP A 28 -8.50 -3.31 4.46
N ALA A 29 -8.39 -4.35 3.64
CA ALA A 29 -7.21 -5.18 3.56
C ALA A 29 -6.00 -4.41 3.00
N ALA A 30 -6.18 -3.71 1.87
CA ALA A 30 -5.14 -2.88 1.27
C ALA A 30 -4.74 -1.71 2.19
N TYR A 31 -5.70 -1.10 2.88
CA TYR A 31 -5.44 -0.05 3.86
C TYR A 31 -4.60 -0.56 5.03
N ARG A 32 -4.97 -1.69 5.64
CA ARG A 32 -4.21 -2.29 6.76
C ARG A 32 -2.82 -2.75 6.30
N ALA A 33 -2.70 -3.28 5.09
CA ALA A 33 -1.41 -3.58 4.49
C ALA A 33 -0.55 -2.32 4.33
N ALA A 34 -1.15 -1.20 3.88
CA ALA A 34 -0.48 0.09 3.80
C ALA A 34 0.00 0.57 5.17
N GLN A 35 -0.80 0.40 6.23
CA GLN A 35 -0.42 0.73 7.61
C GLN A 35 0.80 -0.06 8.08
N VAL A 36 0.80 -1.38 7.87
CA VAL A 36 1.94 -2.24 8.26
C VAL A 36 3.18 -1.91 7.43
N ARG A 37 3.02 -1.63 6.13
CA ARG A 37 4.13 -1.23 5.27
C ARG A 37 4.73 0.11 5.70
N GLU A 38 3.88 1.02 6.15
CA GLU A 38 4.31 2.31 6.68
C GLU A 38 5.07 2.16 8.00
N LEU A 39 4.55 1.36 8.94
CA LEU A 39 5.23 1.01 10.17
C LEU A 39 6.64 0.41 9.89
N ASP A 40 6.72 -0.59 9.01
CA ASP A 40 7.99 -1.20 8.59
C ASP A 40 8.97 -0.17 8.03
N THR A 41 8.50 0.69 7.13
CA THR A 41 9.32 1.74 6.50
C THR A 41 9.79 2.79 7.51
N MET A 42 8.93 3.21 8.43
CA MET A 42 9.29 4.12 9.53
C MET A 42 10.40 3.49 10.39
N LEU A 43 10.22 2.25 10.84
CA LEU A 43 11.20 1.55 11.68
C LEU A 43 12.54 1.37 10.96
N MET A 44 12.54 1.10 9.65
CA MET A 44 13.74 1.02 8.83
C MET A 44 14.50 2.36 8.80
N VAL A 45 13.79 3.46 8.51
CA VAL A 45 14.39 4.79 8.40
C VAL A 45 14.93 5.24 9.76
N GLU A 46 14.18 5.01 10.84
CA GLU A 46 14.60 5.35 12.19
C GLU A 46 15.77 4.50 12.68
N ALA A 47 15.86 3.22 12.29
CA ALA A 47 17.04 2.41 12.58
C ALA A 47 18.32 3.04 12.00
N LEU A 48 18.24 3.62 10.79
CA LEU A 48 19.38 4.31 10.17
C LEU A 48 19.70 5.65 10.85
N ARG A 49 18.67 6.42 11.21
CA ARG A 49 18.82 7.74 11.87
C ARG A 49 19.38 7.59 13.28
N CYS A 50 18.89 6.60 14.02
CA CYS A 50 19.25 6.36 15.42
C CYS A 50 20.50 5.51 15.62
N ARG A 51 21.13 4.98 14.56
CA ARG A 51 22.27 4.04 14.65
C ARG A 51 23.44 4.49 15.54
N ARG A 52 23.63 5.80 15.73
CA ARG A 52 24.70 6.35 16.59
C ARG A 52 24.27 6.49 18.05
N ALA A 53 23.01 6.81 18.31
CA ALA A 53 22.45 6.97 19.65
C ALA A 53 21.98 5.62 20.24
N ALA A 54 21.65 4.67 19.38
CA ALA A 54 21.15 3.35 19.70
C ALA A 54 21.84 2.30 18.82
N PRO A 55 23.02 1.80 19.23
CA PRO A 55 23.84 0.89 18.42
C PRO A 55 23.11 -0.38 17.97
N ASP A 56 22.24 -0.92 18.82
CA ASP A 56 21.52 -2.17 18.57
C ASP A 56 20.27 -1.99 17.70
N PHE A 57 19.86 -0.76 17.39
CA PHE A 57 18.61 -0.52 16.65
C PHE A 57 18.62 -1.23 15.28
N VAL A 58 19.72 -1.12 14.54
CA VAL A 58 19.84 -1.75 13.21
C VAL A 58 19.74 -3.28 13.31
N SER A 59 20.39 -3.89 14.30
CA SER A 59 20.29 -5.35 14.51
C SER A 59 18.89 -5.78 14.94
N ASP A 60 18.24 -5.02 15.82
CA ASP A 60 16.89 -5.29 16.30
C ASP A 60 15.88 -5.19 15.13
N TYR A 61 16.03 -4.20 14.26
CA TYR A 61 15.21 -4.04 13.06
C TYR A 61 15.40 -5.22 12.11
N ASN A 62 16.64 -5.63 11.86
CA ASN A 62 16.93 -6.78 11.01
C ASN A 62 16.33 -8.08 11.57
N ALA A 63 16.34 -8.27 12.89
CA ALA A 63 15.72 -9.43 13.54
C ALA A 63 14.18 -9.38 13.40
N PHE A 64 13.58 -8.22 13.61
CA PHE A 64 12.15 -7.99 13.38
C PHE A 64 11.75 -8.35 11.94
N VAL A 65 12.46 -7.86 10.92
CA VAL A 65 12.17 -8.14 9.51
C VAL A 65 12.31 -9.63 9.20
N GLN A 66 13.36 -10.28 9.71
CA GLN A 66 13.58 -11.71 9.50
C GLN A 66 12.41 -12.53 10.06
N HIS A 67 11.99 -12.24 11.29
CA HIS A 67 10.92 -12.99 11.95
C HIS A 67 9.53 -12.66 11.38
N SER A 68 9.33 -11.42 10.91
CA SER A 68 8.06 -10.96 10.32
C SER A 68 7.97 -11.18 8.82
N ARG A 69 8.99 -11.76 8.18
CA ARG A 69 9.08 -11.91 6.72
C ARG A 69 7.81 -12.50 6.08
N PRO A 70 7.18 -13.57 6.61
CA PRO A 70 5.94 -14.08 6.01
C PRO A 70 4.81 -13.05 6.00
N ALA A 71 4.65 -12.27 7.07
CA ALA A 71 3.64 -11.21 7.15
C ALA A 71 3.97 -10.03 6.22
N LEU A 72 5.24 -9.59 6.20
CA LEU A 72 5.68 -8.49 5.34
C LEU A 72 5.55 -8.82 3.85
N VAL A 73 5.80 -10.07 3.45
CA VAL A 73 5.54 -10.53 2.07
C VAL A 73 4.06 -10.44 1.74
N ARG A 74 3.18 -10.95 2.60
CA ARG A 74 1.72 -10.86 2.39
C ARG A 74 1.22 -9.42 2.27
N VAL A 75 1.76 -8.52 3.09
CA VAL A 75 1.49 -7.08 3.03
C VAL A 75 1.91 -6.50 1.67
N ASN A 76 3.11 -6.84 1.20
CA ASN A 76 3.60 -6.36 -0.09
C ASN A 76 2.77 -6.92 -1.26
N ASP A 77 2.33 -8.17 -1.18
CA ASP A 77 1.50 -8.80 -2.21
C ASP A 77 0.12 -8.12 -2.29
N GLU A 78 -0.53 -7.85 -1.16
CA GLU A 78 -1.80 -7.11 -1.10
C GLU A 78 -1.66 -5.73 -1.76
N LEU A 79 -0.59 -4.99 -1.45
CA LEU A 79 -0.35 -3.67 -2.03
C LEU A 79 -0.10 -3.76 -3.54
N ARG A 80 0.68 -4.73 -4.00
CA ARG A 80 0.93 -4.95 -5.43
C ARG A 80 -0.35 -5.32 -6.18
N GLN A 81 -1.21 -6.15 -5.59
CA GLN A 81 -2.52 -6.48 -6.15
C GLN A 81 -3.42 -5.26 -6.24
N HIS A 82 -3.48 -4.43 -5.18
CA HIS A 82 -4.21 -3.16 -5.21
C HIS A 82 -3.71 -2.25 -6.35
N PHE A 83 -2.40 -1.99 -6.44
CA PHE A 83 -1.87 -1.16 -7.51
C PHE A 83 -2.09 -1.76 -8.90
N ALA A 84 -2.01 -3.08 -9.06
CA ALA A 84 -2.34 -3.73 -10.32
C ALA A 84 -3.81 -3.55 -10.71
N ALA A 85 -4.73 -3.61 -9.75
CA ALA A 85 -6.15 -3.34 -9.99
C ALA A 85 -6.41 -1.87 -10.33
N THR A 86 -5.69 -0.93 -9.72
CA THR A 86 -5.94 0.52 -9.88
C THR A 86 -5.26 1.13 -11.11
N VAL A 87 -4.00 0.77 -11.40
CA VAL A 87 -3.21 1.36 -12.50
C VAL A 87 -2.88 0.37 -13.62
N GLY A 88 -3.29 -0.90 -13.50
CA GLY A 88 -2.97 -1.98 -14.43
C GLY A 88 -1.63 -2.65 -14.11
N ALA A 89 -1.53 -3.95 -14.40
CA ALA A 89 -0.39 -4.80 -14.04
C ALA A 89 0.97 -4.24 -14.53
N ALA A 90 1.02 -3.68 -15.75
CA ALA A 90 2.26 -3.13 -16.33
C ALA A 90 2.83 -1.93 -15.56
N ARG A 91 2.00 -1.19 -14.82
CA ARG A 91 2.40 0.02 -14.05
C ARG A 91 2.36 -0.20 -12.54
N ALA A 92 1.97 -1.38 -12.09
CA ALA A 92 1.72 -1.68 -10.69
C ALA A 92 2.99 -1.56 -9.84
N LEU A 93 4.12 -2.07 -10.34
CA LEU A 93 5.40 -2.02 -9.64
C LEU A 93 5.88 -0.58 -9.46
N ASP A 94 5.88 0.22 -10.53
CA ASP A 94 6.26 1.64 -10.45
C ASP A 94 5.37 2.45 -9.49
N ALA A 95 4.06 2.16 -9.48
CA ALA A 95 3.13 2.82 -8.55
C ALA A 95 3.42 2.42 -7.10
N TYR A 96 3.67 1.15 -6.86
CA TYR A 96 4.08 0.62 -5.56
C TYR A 96 5.41 1.23 -5.08
N ASP A 97 6.43 1.29 -5.94
CA ASP A 97 7.74 1.83 -5.59
C ASP A 97 7.68 3.34 -5.30
N ARG A 98 6.88 4.09 -6.06
CA ARG A 98 6.58 5.51 -5.78
C ARG A 98 5.89 5.69 -4.43
N TYR A 99 4.93 4.82 -4.10
CA TYR A 99 4.30 4.81 -2.79
C TYR A 99 5.32 4.58 -1.67
N VAL A 100 6.13 3.50 -1.74
CA VAL A 100 7.15 3.20 -0.72
C VAL A 100 8.18 4.33 -0.59
N THR A 101 8.59 4.93 -1.70
CA THR A 101 9.51 6.08 -1.70
C THR A 101 8.91 7.29 -0.99
N THR A 102 7.63 7.58 -1.24
CA THR A 102 6.89 8.68 -0.58
C THR A 102 6.85 8.46 0.94
N VAL A 103 6.57 7.22 1.36
CA VAL A 103 6.58 6.83 2.77
C VAL A 103 7.97 7.00 3.38
N ALA A 104 9.03 6.50 2.73
CA ALA A 104 10.39 6.65 3.25
C ALA A 104 10.80 8.12 3.40
N ASN A 105 10.45 8.97 2.44
CA ASN A 105 10.74 10.39 2.48
C ASN A 105 10.01 11.12 3.61
N ARG A 106 8.77 10.71 3.92
CA ARG A 106 7.99 11.25 5.05
C ARG A 106 8.74 11.10 6.38
N TYR A 107 9.39 9.95 6.60
CA TYR A 107 10.11 9.66 7.83
C TYR A 107 11.60 10.06 7.80
N GLY A 108 12.13 10.51 6.66
CA GLY A 108 13.55 10.85 6.51
C GLY A 108 14.03 11.93 7.48
N ALA A 109 13.16 12.88 7.84
CA ALA A 109 13.44 13.93 8.83
C ALA A 109 13.12 13.53 10.28
N GLY A 110 12.54 12.35 10.48
CA GLY A 110 12.09 11.84 11.77
C GLY A 110 10.60 11.91 12.01
N VAL A 111 10.17 11.22 13.07
CA VAL A 111 8.81 11.32 13.58
C VAL A 111 8.73 12.46 14.60
N SER A 112 7.80 13.39 14.40
CA SER A 112 7.65 14.55 15.28
C SER A 112 7.30 14.11 16.70
N GLY A 113 8.02 14.65 17.69
CA GLY A 113 7.76 14.38 19.10
C GLY A 113 8.30 13.05 19.63
N LEU A 114 8.99 12.24 18.80
CA LEU A 114 9.55 10.96 19.20
C LEU A 114 11.08 10.95 19.05
N GLY A 115 11.76 10.51 20.09
CA GLY A 115 13.20 10.29 20.11
C GLY A 115 13.60 8.86 19.76
N CYS A 116 14.91 8.60 19.74
CA CYS A 116 15.42 7.26 19.43
C CYS A 116 14.99 6.19 20.45
N ASP A 117 14.81 6.54 21.72
CA ASP A 117 14.31 5.59 22.72
C ASP A 117 12.83 5.25 22.50
N ASP A 118 12.00 6.22 22.10
CA ASP A 118 10.61 5.98 21.71
C ASP A 118 10.55 5.04 20.50
N MET A 119 11.38 5.30 19.49
CA MET A 119 11.50 4.46 18.30
C MET A 119 11.96 3.03 18.60
N ARG A 120 12.86 2.85 19.56
CA ARG A 120 13.21 1.51 20.06
C ARG A 120 12.05 0.84 20.79
N ASN A 121 11.23 1.57 21.52
CA ASN A 121 10.04 1.00 22.18
C ASN A 121 9.05 0.46 21.15
N ILE A 122 8.80 1.22 20.07
CA ILE A 122 7.94 0.77 18.97
C ILE A 122 8.56 -0.46 18.28
N LEU A 123 9.86 -0.44 18.01
CA LEU A 123 10.53 -1.60 17.40
C LEU A 123 10.43 -2.85 18.29
N ARG A 124 10.60 -2.71 19.61
CA ARG A 124 10.44 -3.83 20.54
C ARG A 124 9.00 -4.37 20.56
N ALA A 125 8.00 -3.51 20.46
CA ALA A 125 6.61 -3.93 20.30
C ALA A 125 6.42 -4.68 18.97
N ALA A 126 7.01 -4.20 17.88
CA ALA A 126 6.96 -4.85 16.57
C ALA A 126 7.64 -6.23 16.58
N ALA A 127 8.79 -6.35 17.22
CA ALA A 127 9.44 -7.64 17.45
C ALA A 127 8.58 -8.57 18.34
N GLY A 128 7.91 -8.01 19.35
CA GLY A 128 6.98 -8.72 20.23
C GLY A 128 5.75 -9.30 19.53
N ALA A 129 5.37 -8.76 18.36
CA ALA A 129 4.31 -9.31 17.52
C ALA A 129 4.66 -10.70 16.92
N LYS A 130 5.93 -11.12 17.00
CA LYS A 130 6.40 -12.45 16.56
C LYS A 130 5.94 -12.83 15.14
N GLY A 131 5.94 -11.84 14.25
CA GLY A 131 5.54 -12.01 12.85
C GLY A 131 4.05 -12.24 12.62
N ALA A 132 3.20 -12.12 13.64
CA ALA A 132 1.76 -12.25 13.49
C ALA A 132 1.18 -10.98 12.83
N LEU A 133 0.65 -11.12 11.61
CA LEU A 133 0.08 -9.98 10.88
C LEU A 133 -1.01 -9.22 11.66
N PRO A 134 -1.98 -9.87 12.35
CA PRO A 134 -2.98 -9.13 13.13
C PRO A 134 -2.34 -8.23 14.21
N ALA A 135 -1.33 -8.72 14.92
CA ALA A 135 -0.62 -7.94 15.92
C ALA A 135 0.19 -6.77 15.31
N LEU A 136 0.75 -6.96 14.11
CA LEU A 136 1.41 -5.87 13.39
C LEU A 136 0.41 -4.79 12.91
N VAL A 137 -0.80 -5.20 12.52
CA VAL A 137 -1.88 -4.26 12.16
C VAL A 137 -2.33 -3.47 13.39
N GLU A 138 -2.54 -4.15 14.52
CA GLU A 138 -2.89 -3.49 15.80
C GLU A 138 -1.80 -2.50 16.23
N LEU A 139 -0.53 -2.88 16.13
CA LEU A 139 0.58 -1.99 16.43
C LEU A 139 0.63 -0.79 15.48
N ALA A 140 0.44 -1.00 14.18
CA ALA A 140 0.40 0.09 13.21
C ALA A 140 -0.74 1.07 13.50
N GLN A 141 -1.91 0.58 13.93
CA GLN A 141 -3.04 1.42 14.35
C GLN A 141 -2.75 2.17 15.65
N ALA A 142 -2.13 1.52 16.64
CA ALA A 142 -1.74 2.14 17.90
C ALA A 142 -0.66 3.21 17.71
N ALA A 143 0.21 3.06 16.71
CA ALA A 143 1.19 4.04 16.28
C ALA A 143 0.61 5.14 15.37
N ASP A 144 -0.72 5.19 15.20
CA ASP A 144 -1.44 6.12 14.33
C ASP A 144 -0.89 6.19 12.90
N MET A 145 -0.56 5.02 12.33
CA MET A 145 -0.15 4.95 10.93
C MET A 145 -1.32 5.34 10.04
N GLN A 146 -1.20 6.52 9.43
CA GLN A 146 -2.14 7.08 8.46
C GLN A 146 -1.47 7.19 7.08
N PRO A 147 -1.52 6.10 6.27
CA PRO A 147 -0.92 6.09 4.95
C PRO A 147 -1.44 7.22 4.07
N ALA A 148 -0.52 7.98 3.45
CA ALA A 148 -0.89 8.88 2.35
C ALA A 148 -1.18 8.05 1.11
N LEU A 149 -2.45 7.72 0.95
CA LEU A 149 -2.92 6.89 -0.15
C LEU A 149 -3.40 7.74 -1.31
N PRO A 150 -3.06 7.39 -2.56
CA PRO A 150 -3.72 7.95 -3.72
C PRO A 150 -5.17 7.43 -3.78
N GLY A 151 -6.14 8.34 -3.64
CA GLY A 151 -7.56 8.03 -3.76
C GLY A 151 -8.29 7.72 -2.45
N ALA A 152 -9.57 7.36 -2.53
CA ALA A 152 -10.45 7.15 -1.38
C ALA A 152 -10.45 5.68 -0.90
N ARG A 153 -10.82 5.47 0.37
CA ARG A 153 -11.12 4.14 0.92
C ARG A 153 -12.55 3.74 0.55
N CYS A 154 -12.79 2.46 0.29
CA CYS A 154 -14.11 1.99 -0.12
C CYS A 154 -15.21 2.19 0.92
N ASN A 155 -14.84 2.21 2.21
CA ASN A 155 -15.74 2.44 3.35
C ASN A 155 -15.19 3.52 4.30
N GLY A 156 -14.38 4.46 3.78
CA GLY A 156 -13.87 5.59 4.57
C GLY A 156 -14.85 6.76 4.58
N PRO A 157 -14.68 7.75 5.48
CA PRO A 157 -15.39 9.02 5.31
C PRO A 157 -15.07 9.57 3.92
N ASP A 158 -16.10 9.83 3.12
CA ASP A 158 -15.99 10.27 1.73
C ASP A 158 -15.15 11.56 1.65
N THR A 159 -13.88 11.44 1.25
CA THR A 159 -13.18 12.59 0.66
C THR A 159 -13.41 12.50 -0.84
N PRO A 160 -14.23 13.37 -1.45
CA PRO A 160 -14.49 13.30 -2.87
C PRO A 160 -13.19 13.44 -3.65
N LEU A 161 -12.86 12.39 -4.42
CA LEU A 161 -11.83 12.42 -5.45
C LEU A 161 -12.22 13.52 -6.45
N ALA A 162 -11.62 14.70 -6.30
CA ALA A 162 -11.60 15.69 -7.37
C ALA A 162 -10.75 15.12 -8.52
N ILE A 163 -11.36 14.25 -9.33
CA ILE A 163 -10.88 13.95 -10.68
C ILE A 163 -11.11 15.23 -11.48
N ALA A 164 -10.18 16.18 -11.33
CA ALA A 164 -10.06 17.29 -12.23
C ALA A 164 -9.63 16.72 -13.58
N SER A 165 -10.61 16.45 -14.42
CA SER A 165 -10.47 16.38 -15.86
C SER A 165 -9.68 17.60 -16.33
N ARG A 166 -8.40 17.45 -16.63
CA ARG A 166 -7.70 18.38 -17.51
C ARG A 166 -7.82 17.85 -18.92
N ARG A 167 -8.72 18.49 -19.66
CA ARG A 167 -8.64 18.63 -21.12
C ARG A 167 -7.38 19.39 -21.49
#